data_AF-A0A497HX09-F1
#
_entry.id   AF-A0A497HX09-F1
#
_cell.length_a   1.000
_cell.length_b   1.000
_cell.length_c   1.000
_cell.angle_alpha   90.00
_cell.angle_beta   90.00
_cell.angle_gamma   90.00
#
_symmetry.space_group_name_H-M   'P 1'
#
loop_
_entity.id
_entity.type
_entity.pdbx_description
1 polymer ?
#
loop_
_entity_poly.entity_id
_entity_poly.type
_entity_poly.pdbx_seq_one_letter_code
_entity_poly.pdbx_strand_id
1 'polypeptide(L)'
;MMKDFFNPNIFIFAYILFILIGLIFKTRYLDYSLNPLIFFYVFCGLSCFYIGTKINLKIKKEHILFIILVLLFYYSFILYSYYAFLIVPPIFFILKLDFKKHSKLFYFLGVALLIINFIYIRDIPLFNPDLRRKALTIIFVCGYSLLYIGFNFQILKKFSPKLFILAFFILFLYGYRTYILILILSTAIILYYKKEIRSNLWLFVLALIFLIVLNIAFLSFTSQRWKLDFLNLIFYRISYTVYVLNLIVEKSGFFGYYHGLWLHPITGDIAGKIVLGYEHNTTSTILGPLILDFGIIEVPIMIFFGSVLATVRKKMDTLKKAIPYYSILLSITLLCVEISPIPLIIFPYLIALYKVS
;
A
#
# COMPACT_ATOMS: atom_id res chain seq x y z
N MET A 1 2.13 -28.65 -13.46
CA MET A 1 2.59 -27.23 -13.39
C MET A 1 1.79 -26.55 -12.28
N MET A 2 2.38 -26.25 -11.12
CA MET A 2 1.66 -25.54 -10.05
C MET A 2 1.21 -24.17 -10.59
N LYS A 3 -0.09 -23.86 -10.59
CA LYS A 3 -0.59 -22.52 -10.91
C LYS A 3 0.08 -21.53 -9.96
N ASP A 4 0.77 -20.54 -10.51
CA ASP A 4 1.40 -19.48 -9.72
C ASP A 4 0.30 -18.67 -9.02
N PHE A 5 0.14 -18.89 -7.72
CA PHE A 5 -0.94 -18.28 -6.94
C PHE A 5 -0.73 -16.78 -6.79
N PHE A 6 0.51 -16.36 -6.57
CA PHE A 6 0.89 -14.95 -6.44
C PHE A 6 1.26 -14.35 -7.80
N ASN A 7 0.45 -14.62 -8.83
CA ASN A 7 0.51 -13.92 -10.11
C ASN A 7 -0.10 -12.51 -9.94
N PRO A 8 0.39 -11.45 -10.62
CA PRO A 8 -0.19 -10.11 -10.53
C PRO A 8 -1.72 -10.04 -10.73
N ASN A 9 -2.29 -10.94 -11.54
CA ASN A 9 -3.74 -11.01 -11.77
C ASN A 9 -4.57 -11.37 -10.52
N ILE A 10 -3.96 -11.84 -9.43
CA ILE A 10 -4.66 -12.03 -8.15
C ILE A 10 -5.28 -10.73 -7.64
N PHE A 11 -4.68 -9.58 -7.97
CA PHE A 11 -5.23 -8.27 -7.66
C PHE A 11 -6.61 -8.05 -8.31
N ILE A 12 -6.78 -8.44 -9.57
CA ILE A 12 -8.06 -8.29 -10.29
C ILE A 12 -9.15 -9.10 -9.58
N PHE A 13 -8.84 -10.35 -9.23
CA PHE A 13 -9.77 -11.21 -8.50
C PHE A 13 -10.12 -10.62 -7.12
N ALA A 14 -9.11 -10.19 -6.35
CA ALA A 14 -9.30 -9.58 -5.04
C ALA A 14 -10.16 -8.31 -5.11
N TYR A 15 -9.93 -7.47 -6.13
CA TYR A 15 -10.67 -6.22 -6.33
C TYR A 15 -12.14 -6.49 -6.69
N ILE A 16 -12.41 -7.42 -7.62
CA ILE A 16 -13.79 -7.79 -7.98
C ILE A 16 -14.52 -8.36 -6.76
N LEU A 17 -13.88 -9.26 -6.02
CA LEU A 17 -14.45 -9.84 -4.81
C LEU A 17 -14.76 -8.75 -3.76
N PHE A 18 -13.86 -7.79 -3.57
CA PHE A 18 -14.04 -6.67 -2.65
C PHE A 18 -15.26 -5.81 -3.03
N ILE A 19 -15.40 -5.45 -4.31
CA ILE A 19 -16.57 -4.69 -4.80
C ILE A 19 -17.86 -5.49 -4.60
N LEU A 20 -17.88 -6.78 -4.96
CA LEU A 20 -19.06 -7.63 -4.80
C LEU A 20 -19.50 -7.74 -3.34
N ILE A 21 -18.57 -7.96 -2.40
CA ILE A 21 -18.87 -7.99 -0.97
C ILE A 21 -19.43 -6.63 -0.51
N GLY A 22 -18.84 -5.52 -0.92
CA GLY A 22 -19.33 -4.19 -0.56
C GLY A 22 -20.75 -3.92 -1.07
N LEU A 23 -21.08 -4.39 -2.28
CA LEU A 23 -22.43 -4.27 -2.86
C LEU A 23 -23.46 -5.16 -2.16
N ILE A 24 -23.10 -6.40 -1.79
CA ILE A 24 -23.98 -7.32 -1.07
C ILE A 24 -24.40 -6.72 0.29
N PHE A 25 -23.45 -6.08 0.97
CA PHE A 25 -23.65 -5.50 2.31
C PHE A 25 -24.04 -4.01 2.28
N LYS A 26 -24.33 -3.46 1.11
CA LYS A 26 -24.72 -2.07 0.93
C LYS A 26 -25.96 -1.71 1.76
N THR A 27 -27.11 -2.30 1.44
CA THR A 27 -28.40 -1.98 2.08
C THR A 27 -28.44 -2.30 3.57
N ARG A 28 -27.59 -3.22 4.04
CA ARG A 28 -27.50 -3.58 5.45
C ARG A 28 -26.87 -2.49 6.32
N TYR A 29 -25.95 -1.69 5.76
CA TYR A 29 -25.13 -0.77 6.55
C TYR A 29 -25.20 0.68 6.08
N LEU A 30 -25.30 0.91 4.77
CA LEU A 30 -25.28 2.21 4.13
C LEU A 30 -26.30 2.14 2.98
N ASP A 31 -27.52 2.58 3.24
CA ASP A 31 -28.55 2.62 2.21
C ASP A 31 -28.32 3.85 1.32
N TYR A 32 -27.72 3.63 0.13
CA TYR A 32 -27.42 4.69 -0.84
C TYR A 32 -27.85 4.31 -2.26
N SER A 33 -27.93 5.24 -3.20
CA SER A 33 -28.15 4.95 -4.62
C SER A 33 -26.83 4.60 -5.31
N LEU A 34 -26.80 3.53 -6.13
CA LEU A 34 -25.59 3.16 -6.84
C LEU A 34 -25.51 3.96 -8.15
N ASN A 35 -24.41 4.68 -8.38
CA ASN A 35 -24.14 5.30 -9.66
C ASN A 35 -23.60 4.22 -10.63
N PRO A 36 -24.28 3.94 -11.76
CA PRO A 36 -23.85 2.92 -12.71
C PRO A 36 -22.43 3.13 -13.28
N LEU A 37 -21.95 4.39 -13.31
CA LEU A 37 -20.59 4.71 -13.76
C LEU A 37 -19.50 4.04 -12.92
N ILE A 38 -19.81 3.60 -11.69
CA ILE A 38 -18.85 2.87 -10.86
C ILE A 38 -18.38 1.59 -11.56
N PHE A 39 -19.29 0.88 -12.24
CA PHE A 39 -18.95 -0.36 -12.96
C PHE A 39 -18.08 -0.07 -14.18
N PHE A 40 -18.35 1.02 -14.89
CA PHE A 40 -17.52 1.47 -16.01
C PHE A 40 -16.09 1.75 -15.54
N TYR A 41 -15.94 2.55 -14.48
CA TYR A 41 -14.62 2.88 -13.93
C TYR A 41 -13.86 1.66 -13.40
N VAL A 42 -14.54 0.77 -12.67
CA VAL A 42 -13.94 -0.49 -12.19
C VAL A 42 -13.51 -1.35 -13.36
N PHE A 43 -14.35 -1.52 -14.39
CA PHE A 43 -14.02 -2.28 -15.58
C PHE A 43 -12.82 -1.69 -16.33
N CYS A 44 -12.80 -0.37 -16.57
CA CYS A 44 -11.69 0.31 -17.23
C CYS A 44 -10.39 0.19 -16.43
N GLY A 45 -10.42 0.40 -15.11
CA GLY A 45 -9.25 0.31 -14.25
C GLY A 45 -8.66 -1.11 -14.20
N LEU A 46 -9.51 -2.12 -14.06
CA LEU A 46 -9.07 -3.52 -14.06
C LEU A 46 -8.57 -3.97 -15.45
N SER A 47 -9.20 -3.49 -16.52
CA SER A 47 -8.74 -3.74 -17.90
C SER A 47 -7.37 -3.11 -18.15
N CYS A 48 -7.18 -1.84 -17.73
CA CYS A 48 -5.89 -1.16 -17.79
C CYS A 48 -4.82 -1.92 -17.01
N PHE A 49 -5.13 -2.36 -15.78
CA PHE A 49 -4.21 -3.17 -15.00
C PHE A 49 -3.85 -4.48 -15.70
N TYR A 50 -4.84 -5.20 -16.24
CA TYR A 50 -4.64 -6.45 -16.97
C TYR A 50 -3.77 -6.26 -18.22
N ILE A 51 -4.03 -5.22 -19.01
CA ILE A 51 -3.18 -4.84 -20.15
C ILE A 51 -1.75 -4.59 -19.66
N GLY A 52 -1.61 -3.84 -18.56
CA GLY A 52 -0.34 -3.64 -17.88
C GLY A 52 0.39 -4.95 -17.58
N THR A 53 -0.29 -5.98 -17.05
CA THR A 53 0.37 -7.26 -16.71
C THR A 53 0.92 -8.03 -17.93
N LYS A 54 0.53 -7.65 -19.15
CA LYS A 54 1.08 -8.20 -20.41
C LYS A 54 2.29 -7.43 -20.93
N ILE A 55 2.52 -6.21 -20.43
CA ILE A 55 3.61 -5.35 -20.86
C ILE A 55 4.86 -5.62 -20.03
N ASN A 56 5.97 -5.89 -20.71
CA ASN A 56 7.29 -6.00 -20.08
C ASN A 56 8.09 -4.72 -20.32
N LEU A 57 8.31 -3.94 -19.27
CA LEU A 57 9.01 -2.66 -19.35
C LEU A 57 10.50 -2.88 -19.59
N LYS A 58 11.00 -2.38 -20.74
CA LYS A 58 12.42 -2.39 -21.10
C LYS A 58 13.00 -0.97 -21.01
N ILE A 59 12.87 -0.35 -19.84
CA ILE A 59 13.37 1.00 -19.59
C ILE A 59 14.81 0.92 -19.08
N LYS A 60 15.72 1.72 -19.67
CA LYS A 60 17.12 1.79 -19.20
C LYS A 60 17.18 2.32 -17.77
N LYS A 61 18.13 1.80 -17.00
CA LYS A 61 18.28 2.09 -15.56
C LYS A 61 18.49 3.58 -15.28
N GLU A 62 19.19 4.28 -16.18
CA GLU A 62 19.49 5.70 -16.09
C GLU A 62 18.21 6.54 -16.19
N HIS A 63 17.28 6.18 -17.08
CA HIS A 63 16.00 6.87 -17.21
C HIS A 63 15.11 6.66 -15.99
N ILE A 64 15.07 5.45 -15.43
CA ILE A 64 14.31 5.19 -14.20
C ILE A 64 14.89 6.02 -13.04
N LEU A 65 16.22 6.06 -12.92
CA LEU A 65 16.89 6.86 -11.89
C LEU A 65 16.60 8.35 -12.05
N PHE A 66 16.61 8.87 -13.28
CA PHE A 66 16.24 10.25 -13.56
C PHE A 66 14.81 10.55 -13.13
N ILE A 67 13.84 9.70 -13.49
CA ILE A 67 12.43 9.87 -13.07
C ILE A 67 12.31 9.86 -11.54
N ILE A 68 12.98 8.92 -10.86
CA ILE A 68 12.99 8.86 -9.40
C ILE A 68 13.53 10.18 -8.82
N LEU A 69 14.64 10.70 -9.35
CA LEU A 69 15.25 11.92 -8.85
C LEU A 69 14.35 13.14 -9.07
N VAL A 70 13.74 13.27 -10.25
CA VAL A 70 12.82 14.37 -10.56
C VAL A 70 11.62 14.34 -9.61
N LEU A 71 10.97 13.18 -9.46
CA LEU A 71 9.82 13.05 -8.56
C LEU A 71 10.24 13.27 -7.10
N LEU A 72 11.36 12.69 -6.67
CA LEU A 72 11.85 12.83 -5.30
C LEU A 72 12.13 14.30 -4.98
N PHE A 73 12.78 15.01 -5.89
CA PHE A 73 13.05 16.43 -5.74
C PHE A 73 11.75 17.24 -5.72
N TYR A 74 10.83 16.97 -6.65
CA TYR A 74 9.52 17.63 -6.72
C TYR A 74 8.71 17.49 -5.42
N TYR A 75 8.48 16.26 -4.96
CA TYR A 75 7.74 16.02 -3.71
C TYR A 75 8.46 16.58 -2.49
N SER A 76 9.79 16.46 -2.45
CA SER A 76 10.58 17.02 -1.33
C SER A 76 10.51 18.55 -1.32
N PHE A 77 10.49 19.20 -2.49
CA PHE A 77 10.37 20.65 -2.60
C PHE A 77 8.99 21.15 -2.20
N ILE A 78 7.91 20.44 -2.57
CA ILE A 78 6.55 20.77 -2.11
C ILE A 78 6.45 20.65 -0.58
N LEU A 79 7.02 19.58 -0.01
CA LEU A 79 6.92 19.29 1.42
C LEU A 79 7.83 20.15 2.29
N TYR A 80 9.03 20.45 1.81
CA TYR A 80 10.13 20.99 2.62
C TYR A 80 10.79 22.24 2.02
N SER A 81 10.29 22.74 0.89
CA SER A 81 10.86 23.91 0.20
C SER A 81 12.37 23.72 -0.04
N TYR A 82 13.18 24.72 0.29
CA TYR A 82 14.64 24.68 0.13
C TYR A 82 15.35 23.57 0.93
N TYR A 83 14.75 23.02 1.99
CA TYR A 83 15.35 21.88 2.71
C TYR A 83 15.38 20.60 1.86
N ALA A 84 14.64 20.54 0.74
CA ALA A 84 14.70 19.43 -0.21
C ALA A 84 16.12 19.14 -0.70
N PHE A 85 16.95 20.19 -0.89
CA PHE A 85 18.34 20.05 -1.33
C PHE A 85 19.22 19.30 -0.32
N LEU A 86 18.86 19.28 0.96
CA LEU A 86 19.55 18.52 2.01
C LEU A 86 19.02 17.09 2.13
N ILE A 87 17.74 16.85 1.81
CA ILE A 87 17.06 15.57 1.98
C ILE A 87 17.31 14.62 0.80
N VAL A 88 17.34 15.14 -0.43
CA VAL A 88 17.46 14.33 -1.65
C VAL A 88 18.81 13.59 -1.76
N PRO A 89 19.98 14.22 -1.48
CA PRO A 89 21.27 13.53 -1.64
C PRO A 89 21.46 12.29 -0.74
N PRO A 90 21.09 12.32 0.56
CA PRO A 90 21.12 11.11 1.41
C PRO A 90 20.24 9.97 0.87
N ILE A 91 19.02 10.27 0.40
CA ILE A 91 18.12 9.27 -0.18
C ILE A 91 18.72 8.67 -1.44
N PHE A 92 19.31 9.51 -2.31
CA PHE A 92 20.01 9.04 -3.49
C PHE A 92 21.19 8.11 -3.17
N PHE A 93 21.98 8.45 -2.14
CA PHE A 93 23.06 7.60 -1.67
C PHE A 93 22.54 6.23 -1.19
N ILE A 94 21.47 6.21 -0.39
CA ILE A 94 20.81 4.98 0.04
C ILE A 94 20.33 4.17 -1.17
N LEU A 95 19.74 4.81 -2.18
CA LEU A 95 19.32 4.15 -3.42
C LEU A 95 20.46 3.52 -4.22
N LYS A 96 21.71 3.96 -4.06
CA LYS A 96 22.87 3.30 -4.70
C LYS A 96 23.37 2.07 -3.93
N LEU A 97 23.08 1.96 -2.64
CA LEU A 97 23.53 0.82 -1.83
C LEU A 97 22.90 -0.50 -2.27
N ASP A 98 23.65 -1.60 -2.15
CA ASP A 98 23.08 -2.94 -2.33
C ASP A 98 22.25 -3.34 -1.11
N PHE A 99 20.93 -3.41 -1.32
CA PHE A 99 19.94 -3.77 -0.30
C PHE A 99 20.11 -5.21 0.20
N LYS A 100 20.56 -6.14 -0.65
CA LYS A 100 20.82 -7.52 -0.25
C LYS A 100 22.01 -7.57 0.71
N LYS A 101 23.10 -6.89 0.38
CA LYS A 101 24.33 -6.84 1.20
C LYS A 101 24.06 -6.21 2.57
N HIS A 102 23.40 -5.05 2.60
CA HIS A 102 23.18 -4.26 3.82
C HIS A 102 21.83 -4.49 4.50
N SER A 103 21.15 -5.60 4.21
CA SER A 103 19.79 -5.87 4.71
C SER A 103 19.63 -5.88 6.23
N LYS A 104 20.63 -6.33 7.00
CA LYS A 104 20.59 -6.24 8.48
C LYS A 104 20.65 -4.78 8.95
N LEU A 105 21.52 -3.98 8.34
CA LEU A 105 21.65 -2.56 8.64
C LEU A 105 20.32 -1.84 8.39
N PHE A 106 19.72 -2.04 7.21
CA PHE A 106 18.42 -1.42 6.90
C PHE A 106 17.31 -1.86 7.84
N TYR A 107 17.29 -3.14 8.24
CA TYR A 107 16.32 -3.64 9.21
C TYR A 107 16.44 -2.91 10.55
N PHE A 108 17.63 -2.87 11.15
CA PHE A 108 17.83 -2.25 12.46
C PHE A 108 17.74 -0.73 12.42
N LEU A 109 18.18 -0.10 11.32
CA LEU A 109 18.00 1.34 11.11
C LEU A 109 16.50 1.69 10.99
N GLY A 110 15.71 0.88 10.29
CA GLY A 110 14.25 1.04 10.22
C GLY A 110 13.60 0.93 11.60
N VAL A 111 13.96 -0.09 12.38
CA VAL A 111 13.53 -0.25 13.78
C VAL A 111 13.91 0.97 14.63
N ALA A 112 15.15 1.44 14.55
CA ALA A 112 15.63 2.59 15.31
C ALA A 112 14.85 3.87 14.96
N LEU A 113 14.62 4.13 13.69
CA LEU A 113 13.82 5.28 13.24
C LEU A 113 12.37 5.20 13.76
N LEU A 114 11.75 4.03 13.73
CA LEU A 114 10.41 3.84 14.27
C LEU A 114 10.35 4.07 15.79
N ILE A 115 11.39 3.71 16.54
CA ILE A 115 11.51 4.01 17.97
C ILE A 115 11.73 5.51 18.20
N ILE A 116 12.63 6.15 17.44
CA ILE A 116 12.87 7.60 17.49
C ILE A 116 11.59 8.37 17.24
N ASN A 117 10.74 7.89 16.33
CA ASN A 117 9.47 8.54 16.05
C ASN A 117 8.50 8.45 17.24
N PHE A 118 8.46 7.34 18.00
CA PHE A 118 7.69 7.30 19.26
C PHE A 118 8.21 8.33 20.28
N ILE A 119 9.53 8.47 20.39
CA ILE A 119 10.16 9.47 21.28
C ILE A 119 9.77 10.89 20.84
N TYR A 120 9.75 11.14 19.53
CA TYR A 120 9.36 12.43 18.96
C TYR A 120 7.90 12.78 19.26
N ILE A 121 6.99 11.80 19.15
CA ILE A 121 5.55 11.98 19.42
C ILE A 121 5.25 11.99 20.93
N ARG A 122 6.19 11.48 21.75
CA ARG A 122 6.17 11.39 23.22
C ARG A 122 5.16 10.41 23.81
N ASP A 123 4.50 9.59 22.99
CA ASP A 123 3.51 8.59 23.42
C ASP A 123 3.26 7.56 22.28
N ILE A 124 2.51 6.50 22.58
CA ILE A 124 2.28 5.34 21.71
C ILE A 124 0.92 5.47 20.99
N PRO A 125 0.90 5.60 19.64
CA PRO A 125 -0.33 5.81 18.87
C PRO A 125 -1.39 4.69 18.97
N LEU A 126 -1.01 3.50 19.41
CA LEU A 126 -1.96 2.42 19.68
C LEU A 126 -3.00 2.84 20.73
N PHE A 127 -2.56 3.46 21.83
CA PHE A 127 -3.39 3.82 22.98
C PHE A 127 -4.06 5.18 22.82
N ASN A 128 -3.52 6.07 22.00
CA ASN A 128 -4.07 7.38 21.73
C ASN A 128 -4.32 7.59 20.22
N PRO A 129 -5.58 7.42 19.75
CA PRO A 129 -5.92 7.55 18.34
C PRO A 129 -5.55 8.89 17.70
N ASP A 130 -5.57 9.99 18.46
CA ASP A 130 -5.27 11.33 17.95
C ASP A 130 -3.79 11.46 17.55
N LEU A 131 -2.91 10.68 18.20
CA LEU A 131 -1.49 10.65 17.88
C LEU A 131 -1.19 9.89 16.59
N ARG A 132 -2.10 9.06 16.08
CA ARG A 132 -1.87 8.29 14.86
C ARG A 132 -1.60 9.20 13.67
N ARG A 133 -2.36 10.29 13.52
CA ARG A 133 -2.13 11.28 12.45
C ARG A 133 -0.78 11.97 12.63
N LYS A 134 -0.47 12.39 13.86
CA LYS A 134 0.84 13.00 14.19
C LYS A 134 2.00 12.04 13.98
N ALA A 135 1.75 10.73 14.05
CA ALA A 135 2.77 9.71 13.90
C ALA A 135 3.24 9.48 12.46
N LEU A 136 2.51 9.97 11.47
CA LEU A 136 2.84 9.86 10.04
C LEU A 136 3.93 10.86 9.62
N THR A 137 5.05 10.89 10.35
CA THR A 137 6.18 11.76 10.08
C THR A 137 7.09 11.21 8.97
N ILE A 138 8.03 12.01 8.47
CA ILE A 138 9.10 11.51 7.57
C ILE A 138 9.92 10.39 8.22
N ILE A 139 10.14 10.45 9.53
CA ILE A 139 10.90 9.45 10.29
C ILE A 139 10.15 8.12 10.25
N PHE A 140 8.83 8.16 10.41
CA PHE A 140 7.97 6.99 10.27
C PHE A 140 8.06 6.38 8.87
N VAL A 141 7.93 7.21 7.82
CA VAL A 141 7.97 6.78 6.42
C VAL A 141 9.30 6.12 6.06
N CYS A 142 10.41 6.75 6.43
CA CYS A 142 11.75 6.19 6.29
C CYS A 142 11.91 4.89 7.11
N GLY A 143 11.40 4.89 8.34
CA GLY A 143 11.49 3.78 9.29
C GLY A 143 10.84 2.51 8.76
N TYR A 144 9.55 2.55 8.39
CA TYR A 144 8.88 1.36 7.88
C TYR A 144 9.43 0.94 6.51
N SER A 145 9.86 1.88 5.66
CA SER A 145 10.40 1.57 4.33
C SER A 145 11.72 0.79 4.44
N LEU A 146 12.62 1.23 5.31
CA LEU A 146 13.89 0.54 5.58
C LEU A 146 13.67 -0.79 6.31
N LEU A 147 12.71 -0.83 7.25
CA LEU A 147 12.33 -2.06 7.94
C LEU A 147 11.84 -3.11 6.93
N TYR A 148 10.90 -2.77 6.03
CA TYR A 148 10.41 -3.73 5.04
C TYR A 148 11.50 -4.21 4.11
N ILE A 149 12.31 -3.30 3.56
CA ILE A 149 13.33 -3.70 2.60
C ILE A 149 14.39 -4.58 3.27
N GLY A 150 14.86 -4.19 4.47
CA GLY A 150 15.80 -4.96 5.25
C GLY A 150 15.24 -6.34 5.63
N PHE A 151 14.01 -6.37 6.14
CA PHE A 151 13.35 -7.59 6.59
C PHE A 151 13.10 -8.58 5.44
N ASN A 152 12.53 -8.13 4.31
CA ASN A 152 12.22 -9.01 3.18
C ASN A 152 13.52 -9.62 2.59
N PHE A 153 14.62 -8.86 2.54
CA PHE A 153 15.92 -9.44 2.16
C PHE A 153 16.51 -10.39 3.21
N GLN A 154 16.25 -10.19 4.50
CA GLN A 154 16.63 -11.15 5.54
C GLN A 154 15.85 -12.46 5.40
N ILE A 155 14.53 -12.42 5.19
CA ILE A 155 13.69 -13.62 4.99
C ILE A 155 14.18 -14.43 3.78
N LEU A 156 14.52 -13.73 2.69
CA LEU A 156 15.07 -14.37 1.50
C LEU A 156 16.32 -15.20 1.83
N LYS A 157 17.19 -14.72 2.74
CA LYS A 157 18.36 -15.46 3.22
C LYS A 157 17.93 -16.59 4.17
N LYS A 158 17.24 -16.25 5.26
CA LYS A 158 16.75 -17.19 6.27
C LYS A 158 15.63 -16.53 7.08
N PHE A 159 14.50 -17.22 7.22
CA PHE A 159 13.42 -16.75 8.07
C PHE A 159 13.85 -16.75 9.55
N SER A 160 13.62 -15.64 10.24
CA SER A 160 13.89 -15.48 11.66
C SER A 160 12.62 -15.05 12.38
N PRO A 161 11.97 -15.94 13.16
CA PRO A 161 10.78 -15.60 13.94
C PRO A 161 11.02 -14.41 14.87
N LYS A 162 12.23 -14.30 15.46
CA LYS A 162 12.59 -13.18 16.35
C LYS A 162 12.54 -11.83 15.63
N LEU A 163 13.06 -11.75 14.41
CA LEU A 163 12.99 -10.53 13.61
C LEU A 163 11.54 -10.24 13.17
N PHE A 164 10.79 -11.27 12.79
CA PHE A 164 9.37 -11.09 12.45
C PHE A 164 8.57 -10.52 13.62
N ILE A 165 8.71 -11.11 14.82
CA ILE A 165 8.00 -10.69 16.04
C ILE A 165 8.37 -9.24 16.41
N LEU A 166 9.65 -8.88 16.33
CA LEU A 166 10.09 -7.51 16.61
C LEU A 166 9.50 -6.50 15.62
N ALA A 167 9.58 -6.80 14.32
CA ALA A 167 8.99 -5.95 13.28
C ALA A 167 7.49 -5.81 13.45
N PHE A 168 6.80 -6.94 13.71
CA PHE A 168 5.37 -6.97 13.96
C PHE A 168 5.01 -6.11 15.18
N PHE A 169 5.68 -6.30 16.31
CA PHE A 169 5.40 -5.58 17.55
C PHE A 169 5.57 -4.08 17.39
N ILE A 170 6.67 -3.63 16.77
CA ILE A 170 6.91 -2.19 16.54
C ILE A 170 5.82 -1.60 15.64
N LEU A 171 5.47 -2.26 14.54
CA LEU A 171 4.41 -1.77 13.64
C LEU A 171 3.02 -1.81 14.31
N PHE A 172 2.79 -2.78 15.20
CA PHE A 172 1.54 -2.88 15.97
C PHE A 172 1.34 -1.71 16.92
N LEU A 173 2.40 -1.23 17.57
CA LEU A 173 2.34 -0.05 18.46
C LEU A 173 1.92 1.25 17.76
N TYR A 174 2.00 1.32 16.42
CA TYR A 174 1.47 2.45 15.66
C TYR A 174 -0.06 2.42 15.50
N GLY A 175 -0.71 1.28 15.77
CA GLY A 175 -2.16 1.13 15.60
C GLY A 175 -2.62 1.11 14.14
N TYR A 176 -1.73 1.05 13.16
CA TYR A 176 -2.08 1.01 11.73
C TYR A 176 -2.04 -0.41 11.17
N ARG A 177 -3.21 -0.91 10.77
CA ARG A 177 -3.39 -2.29 10.28
C ARG A 177 -2.66 -2.54 8.97
N THR A 178 -2.63 -1.54 8.09
CA THR A 178 -2.02 -1.62 6.75
C THR A 178 -0.58 -2.11 6.79
N TYR A 179 0.24 -1.54 7.67
CA TYR A 179 1.66 -1.87 7.73
C TYR A 179 1.90 -3.31 8.20
N ILE A 180 1.07 -3.76 9.13
CA ILE A 180 1.13 -5.14 9.61
C ILE A 180 0.75 -6.11 8.49
N LEU A 181 -0.31 -5.79 7.73
CA LEU A 181 -0.75 -6.60 6.61
C LEU A 181 0.32 -6.71 5.51
N ILE A 182 0.99 -5.59 5.19
CA ILE A 182 2.12 -5.60 4.25
C ILE A 182 3.20 -6.56 4.74
N LEU A 183 3.57 -6.51 6.03
CA LEU A 183 4.59 -7.38 6.62
C LEU A 183 4.24 -8.86 6.45
N ILE A 184 2.99 -9.23 6.76
CA ILE A 184 2.52 -10.63 6.72
C ILE A 184 2.44 -11.11 5.28
N LEU A 185 1.77 -10.36 4.41
CA LEU A 185 1.61 -10.72 3.00
C LEU A 185 2.97 -10.82 2.30
N SER A 186 3.88 -9.87 2.54
CA SER A 186 5.19 -9.89 1.89
C SER A 186 6.04 -11.07 2.37
N THR A 187 5.93 -11.42 3.66
CA THR A 187 6.56 -12.62 4.23
C THR A 187 6.00 -13.89 3.60
N ALA A 188 4.67 -14.02 3.54
CA ALA A 188 3.97 -15.15 2.96
C ALA A 188 4.37 -15.39 1.51
N ILE A 189 4.42 -14.31 0.70
CA ILE A 189 4.84 -14.37 -0.70
C ILE A 189 6.29 -14.85 -0.84
N ILE A 190 7.22 -14.35 -0.02
CA ILE A 190 8.62 -14.82 -0.07
C ILE A 190 8.72 -16.29 0.28
N LEU A 191 8.08 -16.72 1.37
CA LEU A 191 8.12 -18.12 1.81
C LEU A 191 7.50 -19.07 0.78
N TYR A 192 6.44 -18.63 0.09
CA TYR A 192 5.87 -19.35 -1.06
C TYR A 192 6.90 -19.50 -2.18
N TYR A 193 7.56 -18.43 -2.60
CA TYR A 193 8.56 -18.49 -3.67
C TYR A 193 9.86 -19.23 -3.28
N LYS A 194 10.17 -19.31 -1.97
CA LYS A 194 11.24 -20.18 -1.43
C LYS A 194 10.82 -21.65 -1.36
N LYS A 195 9.56 -21.98 -1.63
CA LYS A 195 8.97 -23.32 -1.46
C LYS A 195 9.01 -23.84 -0.02
N GLU A 196 9.12 -22.94 0.96
CA GLU A 196 9.10 -23.29 2.39
C GLU A 196 7.66 -23.51 2.89
N ILE A 197 6.65 -23.07 2.12
CA ILE A 197 5.24 -23.24 2.45
C ILE A 197 4.50 -23.86 1.25
N ARG A 198 3.67 -24.89 1.50
CA ARG A 198 2.75 -25.46 0.50
C ARG A 198 1.55 -24.54 0.30
N SER A 199 1.12 -24.42 -0.94
CA SER A 199 0.50 -23.23 -1.53
C SER A 199 -0.86 -22.75 -1.00
N ASN A 200 -1.66 -23.51 -0.24
CA ASN A 200 -3.10 -23.31 -0.46
C ASN A 200 -3.98 -22.61 0.58
N LEU A 201 -3.69 -22.52 1.88
CA LEU A 201 -4.68 -21.87 2.78
C LEU A 201 -4.11 -21.37 4.10
N TRP A 202 -3.15 -22.06 4.69
CA TRP A 202 -2.74 -21.79 6.08
C TRP A 202 -2.16 -20.39 6.31
N LEU A 203 -1.46 -19.80 5.33
CA LEU A 203 -0.96 -18.42 5.42
C LEU A 203 -2.08 -17.38 5.29
N PHE A 204 -3.05 -17.63 4.43
CA PHE A 204 -4.22 -16.78 4.27
C PHE A 204 -5.09 -16.86 5.54
N VAL A 205 -5.28 -18.06 6.08
CA VAL A 205 -5.95 -18.32 7.35
C VAL A 205 -5.19 -17.69 8.52
N LEU A 206 -3.86 -17.79 8.58
CA LEU A 206 -3.08 -17.12 9.64
C LEU A 206 -3.17 -15.60 9.54
N ALA A 207 -3.09 -15.04 8.33
CA ALA A 207 -3.24 -13.61 8.09
C ALA A 207 -4.66 -13.12 8.41
N LEU A 208 -5.68 -13.93 8.12
CA LEU A 208 -7.09 -13.68 8.44
C LEU A 208 -7.34 -13.75 9.95
N ILE A 209 -6.85 -14.80 10.63
CA ILE A 209 -6.90 -14.96 12.09
C ILE A 209 -6.16 -13.81 12.77
N PHE A 210 -5.05 -13.35 12.20
CA PHE A 210 -4.31 -12.23 12.74
C PHE A 210 -4.99 -10.88 12.49
N LEU A 211 -5.62 -10.70 11.32
CA LEU A 211 -6.52 -9.58 11.05
C LEU A 211 -7.70 -9.53 12.03
N ILE A 212 -8.26 -10.69 12.36
CA ILE A 212 -9.31 -10.88 13.36
C ILE A 212 -8.79 -10.43 14.74
N VAL A 213 -7.64 -10.96 15.18
CA VAL A 213 -7.04 -10.64 16.49
C VAL A 213 -6.61 -9.17 16.59
N LEU A 214 -6.07 -8.58 15.52
CA LEU A 214 -5.69 -7.16 15.46
C LEU A 214 -6.90 -6.23 15.50
N ASN A 215 -7.98 -6.60 14.83
CA ASN A 215 -9.25 -5.85 14.91
C ASN A 215 -9.83 -5.92 16.32
N ILE A 216 -9.84 -7.10 16.94
CA ILE A 216 -10.31 -7.28 18.32
C ILE A 216 -9.46 -6.44 19.27
N ALA A 217 -8.12 -6.52 19.20
CA ALA A 217 -7.23 -5.70 20.01
C ALA A 217 -7.48 -4.19 19.76
N PHE A 218 -7.62 -3.78 18.51
CA PHE A 218 -7.89 -2.39 18.16
C PHE A 218 -9.23 -1.89 18.72
N LEU A 219 -10.28 -2.71 18.71
CA LEU A 219 -11.58 -2.40 19.31
C LEU A 219 -11.52 -2.36 20.84
N SER A 220 -10.68 -3.18 21.46
CA SER A 220 -10.48 -3.21 22.91
C SER A 220 -9.66 -2.04 23.46
N PHE A 221 -8.75 -1.45 22.65
CA PHE A 221 -7.86 -0.36 23.09
C PHE A 221 -8.32 1.04 22.66
N THR A 222 -9.28 1.17 21.75
CA THR A 222 -9.85 2.49 21.42
C THR A 222 -10.97 2.85 22.38
N SER A 223 -10.94 4.08 22.93
CA SER A 223 -12.07 4.68 23.67
C SER A 223 -13.37 4.78 22.85
N GLN A 224 -13.29 4.54 21.54
CA GLN A 224 -14.43 4.42 20.63
C GLN A 224 -15.14 3.08 20.83
N ARG A 225 -16.27 3.10 21.56
CA ARG A 225 -17.18 1.97 21.66
C ARG A 225 -17.95 1.81 20.34
N TRP A 226 -17.51 0.87 19.50
CA TRP A 226 -18.25 0.52 18.29
C TRP A 226 -19.52 -0.26 18.66
N LYS A 227 -20.67 0.14 18.09
CA LYS A 227 -21.95 -0.55 18.29
C LYS A 227 -22.07 -1.86 17.50
N LEU A 228 -21.17 -2.09 16.55
CA LEU A 228 -21.19 -3.24 15.64
C LEU A 228 -20.24 -4.32 16.12
N ASP A 229 -20.68 -5.57 16.05
CA ASP A 229 -19.82 -6.73 16.28
C ASP A 229 -18.70 -6.84 15.24
N PHE A 230 -17.68 -7.62 15.58
CA PHE A 230 -16.48 -7.82 14.77
C PHE A 230 -16.74 -8.12 13.28
N LEU A 231 -17.56 -9.12 12.97
CA LEU A 231 -17.86 -9.47 11.57
C LEU A 231 -18.61 -8.35 10.86
N ASN A 232 -19.55 -7.71 11.56
CA ASN A 232 -20.30 -6.58 11.03
C ASN A 232 -19.40 -5.38 10.71
N LEU A 233 -18.34 -5.16 11.50
CA LEU A 233 -17.36 -4.10 11.23
C LEU A 233 -16.55 -4.33 9.98
N ILE A 234 -16.15 -5.58 9.69
CA ILE A 234 -15.42 -5.90 8.44
C ILE A 234 -16.31 -5.58 7.24
N PHE A 235 -17.53 -6.11 7.23
CA PHE A 235 -18.44 -5.87 6.10
C PHE A 235 -18.88 -4.41 5.99
N TYR A 236 -19.06 -3.73 7.12
CA TYR A 236 -19.28 -2.28 7.16
C TYR A 236 -18.13 -1.52 6.49
N ARG A 237 -16.86 -1.85 6.78
CA ARG A 237 -15.70 -1.15 6.20
C ARG A 237 -15.56 -1.38 4.71
N ILE A 238 -15.81 -2.61 4.24
CA ILE A 238 -15.83 -2.91 2.80
C ILE A 238 -16.96 -2.13 2.12
N SER A 239 -18.18 -2.18 2.68
CA SER A 239 -19.35 -1.44 2.18
C SER A 239 -19.11 0.08 2.16
N TYR A 240 -18.50 0.63 3.22
CA TYR A 240 -18.13 2.04 3.34
C TYR A 240 -17.10 2.46 2.28
N THR A 241 -16.10 1.62 2.01
CA THR A 241 -15.08 1.92 0.98
C THR A 241 -15.70 1.97 -0.42
N VAL A 242 -16.63 1.06 -0.71
CA VAL A 242 -17.40 1.06 -1.98
C VAL A 242 -18.34 2.27 -2.04
N TYR A 243 -18.95 2.65 -0.92
CA TYR A 243 -19.77 3.86 -0.81
C TYR A 243 -18.96 5.12 -1.12
N VAL A 244 -17.78 5.28 -0.52
CA VAL A 244 -16.90 6.44 -0.80
C VAL A 244 -16.48 6.44 -2.27
N LEU A 245 -16.15 5.28 -2.85
CA LEU A 245 -15.86 5.17 -4.29
C LEU A 245 -17.06 5.61 -5.15
N ASN A 246 -18.29 5.23 -4.77
CA ASN A 246 -19.52 5.64 -5.46
C ASN A 246 -19.71 7.16 -5.43
N LEU A 247 -19.50 7.79 -4.26
CA LEU A 247 -19.56 9.25 -4.13
C LEU A 247 -18.48 9.95 -4.95
N ILE A 248 -17.26 9.41 -4.98
CA ILE A 248 -16.17 9.94 -5.82
C ILE A 248 -16.60 9.91 -7.28
N VAL A 249 -17.12 8.77 -7.78
CA VAL A 249 -17.57 8.64 -9.16
C VAL A 249 -18.67 9.64 -9.49
N GLU A 250 -19.63 9.82 -8.57
CA GLU A 250 -20.72 10.78 -8.73
C GLU A 250 -20.22 12.23 -8.79
N LYS A 251 -19.27 12.60 -7.93
CA LYS A 251 -18.70 13.96 -7.89
C LYS A 251 -17.76 14.26 -9.05
N SER A 252 -17.00 13.27 -9.52
CA SER A 252 -15.86 13.50 -10.41
C SER A 252 -16.22 13.51 -11.89
N GLY A 253 -17.35 12.92 -12.27
CA GLY A 253 -17.74 12.80 -13.68
C GLY A 253 -16.68 12.06 -14.50
N PHE A 254 -16.55 12.39 -15.79
CA PHE A 254 -15.56 11.76 -16.70
C PHE A 254 -14.17 12.39 -16.64
N PHE A 255 -14.06 13.69 -16.38
CA PHE A 255 -12.82 14.46 -16.48
C PHE A 255 -12.15 14.74 -15.13
N GLY A 256 -12.69 14.19 -14.04
CA GLY A 256 -12.20 14.47 -12.69
C GLY A 256 -12.68 15.81 -12.15
N TYR A 257 -12.43 16.04 -10.85
CA TYR A 257 -12.90 17.22 -10.13
C TYR A 257 -11.76 18.09 -9.59
N TYR A 258 -10.67 17.48 -9.10
CA TYR A 258 -9.67 18.21 -8.29
C TYR A 258 -8.45 18.71 -9.09
N HIS A 259 -8.02 18.01 -10.14
CA HIS A 259 -6.92 18.37 -11.05
C HIS A 259 -5.59 18.80 -10.39
N GLY A 260 -5.19 18.15 -9.30
CA GLY A 260 -3.94 18.40 -8.57
C GLY A 260 -3.70 17.45 -7.39
N LEU A 261 -4.44 16.35 -7.28
CA LEU A 261 -4.44 15.45 -6.13
C LEU A 261 -3.07 14.77 -6.01
N TRP A 262 -2.41 14.52 -7.13
CA TRP A 262 -1.03 14.02 -7.17
C TRP A 262 0.01 14.93 -6.55
N LEU A 263 -0.29 16.22 -6.44
CA LEU A 263 0.63 17.20 -5.85
C LEU A 263 0.57 17.21 -4.33
N HIS A 264 -0.46 16.56 -3.75
CA HIS A 264 -0.70 16.57 -2.33
C HIS A 264 -0.35 15.23 -1.65
N PRO A 265 0.38 15.27 -0.53
CA PRO A 265 0.75 14.08 0.24
C PRO A 265 -0.42 13.52 1.07
N ILE A 266 -1.56 14.23 1.19
CA ILE A 266 -2.70 13.89 2.05
C ILE A 266 -3.98 13.72 1.23
N THR A 267 -3.95 12.84 0.23
CA THR A 267 -5.06 12.65 -0.72
C THR A 267 -6.35 12.13 -0.07
N GLY A 268 -6.25 11.32 0.99
CA GLY A 268 -7.41 10.77 1.69
C GLY A 268 -8.24 11.80 2.47
N ASP A 269 -7.60 12.83 3.03
CA ASP A 269 -8.29 13.91 3.75
C ASP A 269 -8.99 14.84 2.75
N ILE A 270 -8.34 15.13 1.62
CA ILE A 270 -8.90 15.93 0.53
C ILE A 270 -10.12 15.21 -0.07
N ALA A 271 -9.98 13.91 -0.37
CA ALA A 271 -11.09 13.10 -0.87
C ALA A 271 -12.27 13.09 0.11
N GLY A 272 -12.00 12.89 1.41
CA GLY A 272 -13.01 12.94 2.47
C GLY A 272 -13.74 14.28 2.52
N LYS A 273 -13.01 15.40 2.45
CA LYS A 273 -13.59 16.74 2.44
C LYS A 273 -14.51 16.96 1.23
N ILE A 274 -14.10 16.51 0.04
CA ILE A 274 -14.85 16.71 -1.21
C ILE A 274 -16.13 15.88 -1.23
N VAL A 275 -16.06 14.61 -0.82
CA VAL A 275 -17.21 13.68 -0.98
C VAL A 275 -18.09 13.56 0.25
N LEU A 276 -17.56 13.78 1.46
CA LEU A 276 -18.28 13.63 2.72
C LEU A 276 -18.51 14.95 3.46
N GLY A 277 -17.87 16.05 3.03
CA GLY A 277 -18.04 17.38 3.63
C GLY A 277 -17.26 17.63 4.92
N TYR A 278 -16.37 16.72 5.33
CA TYR A 278 -15.53 16.89 6.51
C TYR A 278 -14.12 16.29 6.33
N GLU A 279 -13.13 16.87 7.02
CA GLU A 279 -11.73 16.45 6.91
C GLU A 279 -11.45 15.18 7.72
N HIS A 280 -11.55 14.04 7.05
CA HIS A 280 -11.19 12.76 7.61
C HIS A 280 -10.48 11.89 6.58
N ASN A 281 -9.44 11.17 7.02
CA ASN A 281 -8.74 10.22 6.18
C ASN A 281 -9.69 9.08 5.84
N THR A 282 -10.30 9.20 4.68
CA THR A 282 -11.32 8.28 4.21
C THR A 282 -10.69 7.31 3.25
N THR A 283 -11.08 6.06 3.38
CA THR A 283 -10.61 4.99 2.52
C THR A 283 -11.57 4.84 1.34
N SER A 284 -11.03 4.97 0.14
CA SER A 284 -11.59 4.41 -1.09
C SER A 284 -10.61 3.36 -1.63
N THR A 285 -10.69 3.04 -2.91
CA THR A 285 -9.80 2.05 -3.54
C THR A 285 -8.64 2.74 -4.26
N ILE A 286 -7.74 1.96 -4.87
CA ILE A 286 -6.68 2.46 -5.76
C ILE A 286 -7.21 3.38 -6.86
N LEU A 287 -8.45 3.18 -7.30
CA LEU A 287 -9.08 3.97 -8.36
C LEU A 287 -9.64 5.29 -7.84
N GLY A 288 -9.98 5.38 -6.55
CA GLY A 288 -10.65 6.57 -6.01
C GLY A 288 -9.88 7.87 -6.26
N PRO A 289 -8.60 7.98 -5.86
CA PRO A 289 -7.78 9.15 -6.17
C PRO A 289 -7.67 9.44 -7.67
N LEU A 290 -7.49 8.40 -8.50
CA LEU A 290 -7.36 8.54 -9.95
C LEU A 290 -8.61 9.14 -10.59
N ILE A 291 -9.77 8.67 -10.15
CA ILE A 291 -11.07 9.12 -10.63
C ILE A 291 -11.34 10.54 -10.13
N LEU A 292 -11.02 10.82 -8.87
CA LEU A 292 -11.23 12.13 -8.25
C LEU A 292 -10.42 13.24 -8.93
N ASP A 293 -9.20 12.92 -9.36
CA ASP A 293 -8.31 13.92 -9.90
C ASP A 293 -8.63 14.26 -11.36
N PHE A 294 -8.40 13.32 -12.28
CA PHE A 294 -8.57 13.50 -13.73
C PHE A 294 -9.56 12.51 -14.36
N GLY A 295 -10.32 11.77 -13.53
CA GLY A 295 -11.35 10.86 -14.03
C GLY A 295 -10.77 9.76 -14.91
N ILE A 296 -11.40 9.53 -16.07
CA ILE A 296 -11.01 8.45 -16.98
C ILE A 296 -9.62 8.63 -17.58
N ILE A 297 -9.11 9.87 -17.65
CA ILE A 297 -7.80 10.18 -18.23
C ILE A 297 -6.67 9.57 -17.41
N GLU A 298 -6.87 9.44 -16.10
CA GLU A 298 -5.84 8.98 -15.17
C GLU A 298 -5.96 7.51 -14.77
N VAL A 299 -7.12 6.89 -14.98
CA VAL A 299 -7.31 5.44 -14.85
C VAL A 299 -6.22 4.60 -15.58
N PRO A 300 -5.72 4.99 -16.78
CA PRO A 300 -4.60 4.34 -17.45
C PRO A 300 -3.30 4.23 -16.63
N ILE A 301 -3.10 4.98 -15.53
CA ILE A 301 -1.98 4.76 -14.60
C ILE A 301 -1.96 3.32 -14.07
N MET A 302 -3.11 2.64 -14.02
CA MET A 302 -3.18 1.22 -13.67
C MET A 302 -2.35 0.32 -14.60
N ILE A 303 -2.12 0.73 -15.86
CA ILE A 303 -1.19 0.05 -16.80
C ILE A 303 0.24 0.07 -16.23
N PHE A 304 0.67 1.18 -15.65
CA PHE A 304 1.99 1.31 -15.03
C PHE A 304 2.15 0.34 -13.86
N PHE A 305 1.19 0.30 -12.92
CA PHE A 305 1.27 -0.63 -11.79
C PHE A 305 1.29 -2.11 -12.23
N GLY A 306 0.42 -2.48 -13.18
CA GLY A 306 0.38 -3.84 -13.74
C GLY A 306 1.68 -4.23 -14.46
N SER A 307 2.24 -3.31 -15.25
CA SER A 307 3.46 -3.56 -16.05
C SER A 307 4.72 -3.66 -15.20
N VAL A 308 4.85 -2.83 -14.17
CA VAL A 308 5.95 -2.95 -13.19
C VAL A 308 5.88 -4.30 -12.48
N LEU A 309 4.71 -4.68 -11.95
CA LEU A 309 4.54 -5.97 -11.24
C LEU A 309 4.90 -7.15 -12.14
N ALA A 310 4.42 -7.16 -13.38
CA ALA A 310 4.73 -8.21 -14.35
C ALA A 310 6.23 -8.25 -14.70
N THR A 311 6.84 -7.08 -14.90
CA THR A 311 8.27 -6.95 -15.21
C THR A 311 9.13 -7.49 -14.06
N VAL A 312 8.86 -7.07 -12.81
CA VAL A 312 9.58 -7.54 -11.62
C VAL A 312 9.35 -9.04 -11.40
N ARG A 313 8.12 -9.54 -11.61
CA ARG A 313 7.80 -10.97 -11.50
C ARG A 313 8.60 -11.81 -12.49
N LYS A 314 8.66 -11.39 -13.75
CA LYS A 314 9.45 -12.08 -14.78
C LYS A 314 10.93 -12.06 -14.47
N LYS A 315 11.45 -10.96 -13.92
CA LYS A 315 12.86 -10.86 -13.49
C LYS A 315 13.20 -11.86 -12.38
N MET A 316 12.25 -12.29 -11.55
CA MET A 316 12.51 -13.29 -10.49
C MET A 316 13.02 -14.63 -11.02
N ASP A 317 12.63 -15.01 -12.24
CA ASP A 317 13.06 -16.27 -12.86
C ASP A 317 14.58 -16.27 -13.12
N THR A 318 15.15 -15.09 -13.41
CA THR A 318 16.59 -14.88 -13.64
C THR A 318 17.34 -14.33 -12.42
N LEU A 319 16.68 -13.54 -11.58
CA LEU A 319 17.27 -12.75 -10.50
C LEU A 319 16.51 -12.98 -9.20
N LYS A 320 16.98 -13.92 -8.35
CA LYS A 320 16.37 -14.19 -7.03
C LYS A 320 16.27 -12.94 -6.13
N LYS A 321 17.10 -11.92 -6.34
CA LYS A 321 17.03 -10.63 -5.63
C LYS A 321 15.77 -9.81 -5.95
N ALA A 322 15.01 -10.16 -7.00
CA ALA A 322 13.74 -9.53 -7.36
C ALA A 322 12.58 -9.96 -6.44
N ILE A 323 12.68 -11.13 -5.78
CA ILE A 323 11.60 -11.69 -4.95
C ILE A 323 11.18 -10.73 -3.80
N PRO A 324 12.09 -10.14 -3.01
CA PRO A 324 11.74 -9.17 -1.97
C PRO A 324 11.04 -7.91 -2.48
N TYR A 325 11.41 -7.42 -3.66
CA TYR A 325 10.75 -6.26 -4.27
C TYR A 325 9.35 -6.65 -4.72
N TYR A 326 9.21 -7.77 -5.41
CA TYR A 326 7.93 -8.28 -5.87
C TYR A 326 6.95 -8.51 -4.72
N SER A 327 7.41 -9.13 -3.62
CA SER A 327 6.57 -9.41 -2.45
C SER A 327 6.05 -8.13 -1.81
N ILE A 328 6.89 -7.09 -1.66
CA ILE A 328 6.46 -5.79 -1.14
C ILE A 328 5.43 -5.14 -2.09
N LEU A 329 5.73 -5.08 -3.38
CA LEU A 329 4.84 -4.45 -4.36
C LEU A 329 3.48 -5.14 -4.42
N LEU A 330 3.45 -6.47 -4.53
CA LEU A 330 2.21 -7.22 -4.60
C LEU A 330 1.37 -7.04 -3.32
N SER A 331 2.00 -7.06 -2.14
CA SER A 331 1.30 -6.79 -0.88
C SER A 331 0.69 -5.40 -0.82
N ILE A 332 1.42 -4.37 -1.25
CA ILE A 332 0.90 -3.00 -1.32
C ILE A 332 -0.30 -2.96 -2.29
N THR A 333 -0.14 -3.53 -3.49
CA THR A 333 -1.20 -3.55 -4.52
C THR A 333 -2.47 -4.23 -4.02
N LEU A 334 -2.33 -5.38 -3.36
CA LEU A 334 -3.45 -6.13 -2.80
C LEU A 334 -4.19 -5.35 -1.72
N LEU A 335 -3.50 -4.52 -0.94
CA LEU A 335 -4.15 -3.69 0.08
C LEU A 335 -4.79 -2.43 -0.50
N CYS A 336 -4.37 -1.99 -1.68
CA CYS A 336 -5.01 -0.88 -2.37
C CYS A 336 -6.42 -1.22 -2.90
N VAL A 337 -6.92 -2.45 -2.72
CA VAL A 337 -8.37 -2.73 -2.88
C VAL A 337 -9.21 -1.99 -1.84
N GLU A 338 -8.68 -1.79 -0.62
CA GLU A 338 -9.37 -1.14 0.49
C GLU A 338 -8.82 0.27 0.77
N ILE A 339 -7.60 0.58 0.33
CA ILE A 339 -6.90 1.80 0.71
C ILE A 339 -6.55 2.64 -0.51
N SER A 340 -6.96 3.91 -0.48
CA SER A 340 -6.54 4.92 -1.43
C SER A 340 -5.05 5.19 -1.27
N PRO A 341 -4.22 4.92 -2.29
CA PRO A 341 -2.81 5.24 -2.19
C PRO A 341 -2.60 6.75 -2.21
N ILE A 342 -1.58 7.18 -1.49
CA ILE A 342 -0.97 8.49 -1.66
C ILE A 342 -0.08 8.42 -2.92
N PRO A 343 0.09 9.51 -3.67
CA PRO A 343 1.00 9.63 -4.81
C PRO A 343 2.38 8.99 -4.63
N LEU A 344 2.87 8.98 -3.38
CA LEU A 344 4.11 8.34 -2.95
C LEU A 344 4.17 6.82 -3.22
N ILE A 345 3.04 6.15 -3.48
CA ILE A 345 3.01 4.73 -3.85
C ILE A 345 3.84 4.44 -5.11
N ILE A 346 4.03 5.43 -5.99
CA ILE A 346 4.84 5.28 -7.21
C ILE A 346 6.30 4.96 -6.88
N PHE A 347 6.86 5.48 -5.78
CA PHE A 347 8.27 5.29 -5.43
C PHE A 347 8.67 3.83 -5.25
N PRO A 348 7.97 3.00 -4.44
CA PRO A 348 8.23 1.57 -4.37
C PRO A 348 8.34 0.89 -5.74
N TYR A 349 7.45 1.23 -6.68
CA TYR A 349 7.42 0.63 -8.02
C TYR A 349 8.62 1.05 -8.87
N LEU A 350 8.94 2.34 -8.89
CA LEU A 350 10.12 2.84 -9.61
C LEU A 350 11.43 2.31 -9.01
N ILE A 351 11.54 2.28 -7.68
CA ILE A 351 12.72 1.76 -6.99
C ILE A 351 12.90 0.27 -7.29
N ALA A 352 11.83 -0.51 -7.29
CA ALA A 352 11.89 -1.92 -7.66
C ALA A 352 12.42 -2.09 -9.09
N LEU A 353 11.85 -1.37 -10.07
CA LEU A 353 12.33 -1.37 -11.46
C LEU A 353 13.81 -1.01 -11.54
N TYR A 354 14.24 0.08 -10.93
CA TYR A 354 15.64 0.51 -10.92
C TYR A 354 16.61 -0.55 -10.36
N LYS A 355 16.17 -1.34 -9.37
CA LYS A 355 16.99 -2.37 -8.71
C LYS A 355 17.03 -3.70 -9.46
N VAL A 356 16.04 -3.97 -10.31
CA VAL A 356 15.95 -5.22 -11.10
C VAL A 356 16.32 -5.05 -12.59
N SER A 357 16.36 -3.81 -13.08
CA SER A 357 17.04 -3.42 -14.32
C SER A 357 18.55 -3.51 -14.15
#